data_AF-A0A2M7YAA9-F1
#
_entry.id   AF-A0A2M7YAA9-F1
#
_cell.length_a   1.000
_cell.length_b   1.000
_cell.length_c   1.000
_cell.angle_alpha   90.00
_cell.angle_beta   90.00
_cell.angle_gamma   90.00
#
_symmetry.space_group_name_H-M   'P 1'
#
loop_
_entity.id
_entity.type
_entity.pdbx_description
1 polymer ?
#
loop_
_entity_poly.entity_id
_entity_poly.type
_entity_poly.pdbx_seq_one_letter_code
_entity_poly.pdbx_strand_id
1 'polypeptide(L)'
;MRIWRKFAVVWAALGLAVAAPGFAASPAAGRIALELNKLEPAGPACRAYLSLRSGLDARLESLTLDLVLFDAEGVVLRRVAVEAGPLRAGKSAVRAFDVAELDCAALGRVLLNGVLACRGAEGAREGCLELIDVSSRAAAPLID
;
A
#
# COMPACT_ATOMS: atom_id res chain seq x y z
N MET A 1 59.84 41.57 -17.80
CA MET A 1 58.40 41.82 -17.67
C MET A 1 57.67 40.48 -17.57
N ARG A 2 57.01 40.24 -16.43
CA ARG A 2 56.17 39.08 -16.10
C ARG A 2 54.83 39.18 -16.82
N ILE A 3 54.38 38.12 -17.50
CA ILE A 3 52.94 37.90 -17.72
C ILE A 3 52.65 36.39 -17.65
N TRP A 4 52.32 35.92 -16.44
CA TRP A 4 51.82 34.57 -16.16
C TRP A 4 50.33 34.53 -16.52
N ARG A 5 49.94 33.80 -17.57
CA ARG A 5 48.53 33.54 -17.89
C ARG A 5 48.01 32.48 -16.92
N LYS A 6 47.17 32.92 -15.99
CA LYS A 6 46.46 32.07 -15.02
C LYS A 6 45.47 31.18 -15.79
N PHE A 7 45.69 29.87 -15.75
CA PHE A 7 44.67 28.88 -16.14
C PHE A 7 43.66 28.79 -14.99
N ALA A 8 42.44 29.29 -15.21
CA ALA A 8 41.33 29.07 -14.30
C ALA A 8 40.62 27.77 -14.69
N VAL A 9 40.86 26.71 -13.92
CA VAL A 9 40.10 25.46 -14.02
C VAL A 9 38.81 25.65 -13.23
N VAL A 10 37.68 25.79 -13.93
CA VAL A 10 36.35 25.82 -13.32
C VAL A 10 35.91 24.39 -13.07
N TRP A 11 35.96 23.95 -11.82
CA TRP A 11 35.37 22.68 -11.39
C TRP A 11 33.86 22.85 -11.24
N ALA A 12 33.08 22.33 -12.19
CA ALA A 12 31.64 22.19 -12.04
C ALA A 12 31.36 21.05 -11.06
N ALA A 13 30.95 21.40 -9.84
CA ALA A 13 30.48 20.43 -8.85
C ALA A 13 29.12 19.87 -9.29
N LEU A 14 29.11 18.64 -9.79
CA LEU A 14 27.90 17.89 -10.10
C LEU A 14 27.24 17.48 -8.78
N GLY A 15 26.16 18.17 -8.40
CA GLY A 15 25.40 17.86 -7.19
C GLY A 15 24.79 16.47 -7.25
N LEU A 16 25.32 15.55 -6.45
CA LEU A 16 24.78 14.20 -6.28
C LEU A 16 23.47 14.31 -5.49
N ALA A 17 22.33 14.19 -6.17
CA ALA A 17 21.03 14.08 -5.52
C ALA A 17 20.96 12.74 -4.79
N VAL A 18 21.19 12.77 -3.48
CA VAL A 18 21.01 11.60 -2.60
C VAL A 18 19.52 11.31 -2.55
N ALA A 19 19.09 10.26 -3.27
CA ALA A 19 17.76 9.69 -3.09
C ALA A 19 17.68 9.12 -1.67
N ALA A 20 17.02 9.83 -0.77
CA ALA A 20 16.75 9.32 0.57
C ALA A 20 15.89 8.04 0.45
N PRO A 21 16.22 6.97 1.18
CA PRO A 21 15.37 5.78 1.21
C PRO A 21 13.98 6.19 1.71
N GLY A 22 12.95 5.85 0.93
CA GLY A 22 11.57 6.24 1.21
C GLY A 22 11.09 5.63 2.53
N PHE A 23 11.06 6.44 3.58
CA PHE A 23 10.22 6.16 4.74
C PHE A 23 8.77 6.13 4.25
N ALA A 24 8.04 5.06 4.55
CA ALA A 24 6.61 5.01 4.31
C ALA A 24 6.00 6.26 4.94
N ALA A 25 5.44 7.14 4.10
CA ALA A 25 4.84 8.38 4.57
C ALA A 25 3.77 8.03 5.60
N SER A 26 3.79 8.68 6.76
CA SER A 26 2.69 8.58 7.70
C SER A 26 1.41 9.02 6.97
N PRO A 27 0.29 8.29 7.08
CA PRO A 27 -0.98 8.73 6.53
C PRO A 27 -1.33 10.09 7.12
N ALA A 28 -2.12 10.86 6.39
CA ALA A 28 -2.70 12.06 6.94
C ALA A 28 -3.52 11.71 8.19
N ALA A 29 -3.63 12.66 9.13
CA ALA A 29 -4.45 12.49 10.32
C ALA A 29 -5.88 12.09 9.93
N GLY A 30 -6.44 11.09 10.61
CA GLY A 30 -7.77 10.57 10.32
C GLY A 30 -7.85 9.60 9.13
N ARG A 31 -6.74 9.28 8.45
CA ARG A 31 -6.72 8.37 7.29
C ARG A 31 -6.04 7.04 7.60
N ILE A 32 -6.32 6.01 6.80
CA ILE A 32 -5.69 4.69 6.83
C ILE A 32 -4.97 4.51 5.50
N ALA A 33 -3.65 4.41 5.52
CA ALA A 33 -2.92 4.00 4.32
C ALA A 33 -3.01 2.48 4.18
N LEU A 34 -3.51 1.99 3.05
CA LEU A 34 -3.60 0.59 2.67
C LEU A 34 -2.69 0.33 1.46
N GLU A 35 -1.59 -0.39 1.68
CA GLU A 35 -0.62 -0.73 0.62
C GLU A 35 -0.72 -2.22 0.28
N LEU A 36 -0.90 -2.55 -1.00
CA LEU A 36 -0.56 -3.89 -1.50
C LEU A 36 0.97 -4.02 -1.55
N ASN A 37 1.54 -4.67 -0.54
CA ASN A 37 2.97 -4.64 -0.30
C ASN A 37 3.73 -5.69 -1.12
N LYS A 38 3.21 -6.92 -1.16
CA LYS A 38 3.86 -8.07 -1.78
C LYS A 38 2.83 -9.07 -2.30
N LEU A 39 3.15 -9.69 -3.42
CA LEU A 39 2.53 -10.91 -3.92
C LEU A 39 3.61 -12.00 -3.93
N GLU A 40 3.30 -13.20 -3.45
CA GLU A 40 4.22 -14.32 -3.53
C GLU A 40 3.49 -15.63 -3.85
N PRO A 41 4.08 -16.50 -4.70
CA PRO A 41 3.55 -17.84 -4.91
C PRO A 41 3.53 -18.64 -3.60
N ALA A 42 2.40 -19.31 -3.33
CA ALA A 42 2.18 -20.15 -2.16
C ALA A 42 1.52 -21.46 -2.58
N GLY A 43 2.30 -22.35 -3.20
CA GLY A 43 1.77 -23.59 -3.80
C GLY A 43 0.80 -23.27 -4.94
N PRO A 44 -0.44 -23.79 -4.94
CA PRO A 44 -1.45 -23.45 -5.94
C PRO A 44 -2.15 -22.10 -5.69
N ALA A 45 -1.75 -21.37 -4.64
CA ALA A 45 -2.36 -20.09 -4.28
C ALA A 45 -1.40 -18.92 -4.54
N CYS A 46 -1.98 -17.73 -4.71
CA CYS A 46 -1.24 -16.48 -4.62
C CYS A 46 -1.44 -15.87 -3.23
N ARG A 47 -0.36 -15.67 -2.48
CA ARG A 47 -0.41 -14.96 -1.20
C ARG A 47 -0.20 -13.47 -1.42
N ALA A 48 -1.15 -12.68 -0.96
CA ALA A 48 -1.08 -11.22 -0.95
C ALA A 48 -0.81 -10.69 0.46
N TYR A 49 0.07 -9.71 0.56
CA TYR A 49 0.39 -9.00 1.80
C TYR A 49 -0.12 -7.56 1.71
N LEU A 50 -0.98 -7.19 2.64
CA LEU A 50 -1.43 -5.82 2.85
C LEU A 50 -0.67 -5.23 4.03
N SER A 51 -0.12 -4.04 3.84
CA SER A 51 0.40 -3.20 4.91
C SER A 51 -0.61 -2.08 5.19
N LEU A 52 -1.00 -1.93 6.44
CA LEU A 52 -1.90 -0.89 6.91
C LEU A 52 -1.15 0.03 7.85
N ARG A 53 -1.37 1.34 7.73
CA ARG A 53 -0.92 2.34 8.70
C ARG A 53 -2.12 3.18 9.12
N SER A 54 -2.43 3.15 10.42
CA SER A 54 -3.52 3.95 10.98
C SER A 54 -3.05 5.35 11.34
N GLY A 55 -3.66 6.36 10.74
CA GLY A 55 -3.65 7.76 11.19
C GLY A 55 -4.85 8.10 12.07
N LEU A 56 -5.64 7.10 12.48
CA LEU A 56 -6.77 7.29 13.40
C LEU A 56 -6.30 7.40 14.85
N ASP A 57 -7.01 8.22 15.63
CA ASP A 57 -6.82 8.36 17.08
C ASP A 57 -7.50 7.24 17.88
N ALA A 58 -8.45 6.54 17.26
CA ALA A 58 -9.16 5.40 17.84
C ALA A 58 -8.78 4.09 17.14
N ARG A 59 -8.90 2.98 17.88
CA ARG A 59 -8.77 1.63 17.32
C ARG A 59 -10.03 1.26 16.53
N LEU A 60 -9.83 0.55 15.43
CA LEU A 60 -10.87 -0.28 14.82
C LEU A 60 -10.72 -1.72 15.33
N GLU A 61 -11.79 -2.28 15.87
CA GLU A 61 -11.86 -3.68 16.30
C GLU A 61 -12.06 -4.63 15.12
N SER A 62 -12.65 -4.15 14.03
CA SER A 62 -12.76 -4.87 12.76
C SER A 62 -12.75 -3.89 11.59
N LEU A 63 -12.10 -4.32 10.51
CA LEU A 63 -12.09 -3.66 9.21
C LEU A 63 -12.04 -4.76 8.15
N THR A 64 -13.21 -5.23 7.69
CA THR A 64 -13.30 -6.22 6.62
C THR A 64 -13.37 -5.52 5.27
N LEU A 65 -12.33 -5.68 4.46
CA LEU A 65 -12.21 -5.11 3.12
C LEU A 65 -12.87 -6.03 2.07
N ASP A 66 -13.55 -5.43 1.10
CA ASP A 66 -14.07 -6.12 -0.09
C ASP A 66 -13.09 -5.89 -1.25
N LEU A 67 -12.30 -6.90 -1.59
CA LEU A 67 -11.30 -6.79 -2.64
C LEU A 67 -11.72 -7.58 -3.89
N VAL A 68 -11.55 -6.97 -5.06
CA VAL A 68 -11.76 -7.62 -6.36
C VAL A 68 -10.44 -7.71 -7.10
N LEU A 69 -10.07 -8.92 -7.49
CA LEU A 69 -8.85 -9.23 -8.20
C LEU A 69 -9.18 -9.39 -9.69
N PHE A 70 -8.39 -8.76 -10.55
CA PHE A 70 -8.56 -8.83 -11.99
C PHE A 70 -7.30 -9.35 -12.66
N ASP A 71 -7.45 -10.02 -13.80
CA ASP A 71 -6.32 -10.35 -14.67
C ASP A 71 -5.81 -9.11 -15.43
N ALA A 72 -4.79 -9.32 -16.28
CA ALA A 72 -4.17 -8.28 -17.09
C ALA A 72 -5.14 -7.69 -18.13
N GLU A 73 -6.12 -8.48 -18.58
CA GLU A 73 -7.17 -8.10 -19.51
C GLU A 73 -8.32 -7.35 -18.81
N GLY A 74 -8.32 -7.36 -17.47
CA GLY A 74 -9.29 -6.68 -16.63
C GLY A 74 -10.57 -7.47 -16.38
N VAL A 75 -10.55 -8.79 -16.59
CA VAL A 75 -11.61 -9.71 -16.20
C VAL A 75 -11.46 -10.07 -14.72
N VAL A 76 -12.59 -10.19 -14.02
CA VAL A 76 -12.59 -10.55 -12.60
C VAL A 76 -12.11 -12.00 -12.43
N LEU A 77 -11.03 -12.17 -11.70
CA LEU A 77 -10.52 -13.47 -11.29
C LEU A 77 -11.23 -13.96 -10.03
N ARG A 78 -11.28 -13.12 -9.00
CA ARG A 78 -11.84 -13.44 -7.67
C ARG A 78 -12.35 -12.18 -6.97
N ARG A 79 -13.31 -12.36 -6.08
CA ARG A 79 -13.71 -11.37 -5.08
C ARG A 79 -13.52 -11.98 -3.71
N VAL A 80 -12.84 -11.27 -2.81
CA VAL A 80 -12.44 -11.78 -1.49
C VAL A 80 -12.77 -10.77 -0.41
N ALA A 81 -13.27 -11.27 0.73
CA ALA A 81 -13.43 -10.49 1.95
C ALA A 81 -12.19 -10.71 2.83
N VAL A 82 -11.49 -9.64 3.21
CA VAL A 82 -10.27 -9.71 4.01
C VAL A 82 -10.44 -8.97 5.32
N GLU A 83 -10.37 -9.67 6.46
CA GLU A 83 -10.33 -9.02 7.77
C GLU A 83 -8.94 -8.39 8.00
N ALA A 84 -8.88 -7.07 7.81
CA ALA A 84 -7.67 -6.28 7.99
C ALA A 84 -7.48 -5.76 9.43
N GLY A 85 -8.54 -5.80 10.24
CA GLY A 85 -8.52 -5.48 11.66
C GLY A 85 -7.93 -6.59 12.54
N PRO A 86 -7.83 -6.36 13.86
CA PRO A 86 -7.97 -5.05 14.50
C PRO A 86 -6.82 -4.11 14.10
N LEU A 87 -7.13 -2.82 13.98
CA LEU A 87 -6.18 -1.77 13.62
C LEU A 87 -6.06 -0.77 14.77
N ARG A 88 -4.93 -0.79 15.47
CA ARG A 88 -4.69 0.08 16.64
C ARG A 88 -4.40 1.51 16.20
N ALA A 89 -4.84 2.48 17.00
CA ALA A 89 -4.56 3.90 16.80
C ALA A 89 -3.06 4.16 16.59
N GLY A 90 -2.72 4.91 15.54
CA GLY A 90 -1.34 5.31 15.24
C GLY A 90 -0.35 4.17 14.96
N LYS A 91 -0.80 2.92 14.74
CA LYS A 91 0.08 1.76 14.52
C LYS A 91 -0.01 1.23 13.09
N SER A 92 1.03 0.51 12.71
CA SER A 92 1.07 -0.26 11.47
C SER A 92 0.67 -1.71 11.75
N ALA A 93 0.09 -2.36 10.75
CA ALA A 93 -0.27 -3.76 10.78
C ALA A 93 0.02 -4.38 9.40
N VAL A 94 0.42 -5.65 9.37
CA VAL A 94 0.52 -6.42 8.14
C VAL A 94 -0.50 -7.55 8.18
N ARG A 95 -1.14 -7.83 7.06
CA ARG A 95 -2.11 -8.90 6.88
C ARG A 95 -1.73 -9.68 5.63
N ALA A 96 -1.72 -11.00 5.74
CA ALA A 96 -1.51 -11.89 4.62
C ALA A 96 -2.76 -12.72 4.40
N PHE A 97 -3.13 -12.94 3.14
CA PHE A 97 -4.21 -13.84 2.78
C PHE A 97 -3.86 -14.56 1.48
N ASP A 98 -4.38 -15.78 1.36
CA ASP A 98 -4.13 -16.65 0.22
C ASP A 98 -5.35 -16.65 -0.71
N VAL A 99 -5.10 -16.47 -2.00
CA VAL A 99 -6.09 -16.63 -3.05
C VAL A 99 -5.82 -17.95 -3.73
N ALA A 100 -6.62 -18.96 -3.38
CA ALA A 100 -6.48 -20.31 -3.92
C ALA A 100 -6.68 -20.32 -5.45
N GLU A 101 -5.91 -21.17 -6.12
CA GLU A 101 -5.98 -21.40 -7.57
C GLU A 101 -5.75 -20.11 -8.39
N LEU A 102 -4.84 -19.27 -7.90
CA LEU A 102 -4.40 -18.06 -8.60
C LEU A 102 -2.88 -18.08 -8.71
N ASP A 103 -2.38 -18.00 -9.94
CA ASP A 103 -0.98 -17.65 -10.18
C ASP A 103 -0.80 -16.15 -9.88
N CYS A 104 0.15 -15.79 -9.01
CA CYS A 104 0.45 -14.39 -8.74
C CYS A 104 0.85 -13.60 -9.98
N ALA A 105 1.44 -14.25 -10.99
CA ALA A 105 1.81 -13.60 -12.25
C ALA A 105 0.59 -13.25 -13.12
N ALA A 106 -0.55 -13.92 -12.91
CA ALA A 106 -1.80 -13.63 -13.61
C ALA A 106 -2.58 -12.45 -13.01
N LEU A 107 -2.20 -11.96 -11.83
CA LEU A 107 -2.88 -10.85 -11.18
C LEU A 107 -2.48 -9.52 -11.84
N GLY A 108 -3.41 -8.93 -12.58
CA GLY A 108 -3.22 -7.66 -13.27
C GLY A 108 -3.45 -6.44 -12.38
N ARG A 109 -4.46 -6.46 -11.49
CA ARG A 109 -4.72 -5.42 -10.49
C ARG A 109 -5.62 -5.91 -9.34
N VAL A 110 -5.62 -5.17 -8.23
CA VAL A 110 -6.55 -5.34 -7.12
C VAL A 110 -7.38 -4.06 -6.98
N LEU A 111 -8.68 -4.19 -6.78
CA LEU A 111 -9.61 -3.10 -6.46
C LEU A 111 -10.08 -3.24 -5.02
N LEU A 112 -9.98 -2.18 -4.24
CA LEU A 112 -10.75 -2.00 -3.02
C LEU A 112 -12.17 -1.60 -3.41
N ASN A 113 -13.05 -2.58 -3.54
CA ASN A 113 -14.43 -2.34 -3.97
C ASN A 113 -15.30 -1.76 -2.84
N GLY A 114 -14.92 -1.98 -1.59
CA GLY A 114 -15.64 -1.44 -0.44
C GLY A 114 -15.16 -1.96 0.91
N VAL A 115 -15.94 -1.63 1.94
CA VAL A 115 -15.75 -2.13 3.32
C VAL A 115 -17.02 -2.86 3.74
N LEU A 116 -16.92 -4.16 4.02
CA LEU A 116 -18.05 -5.01 4.40
C LEU A 116 -18.40 -4.89 5.89
N ALA A 117 -17.39 -4.61 6.73
CA ALA A 117 -17.59 -4.38 8.15
C ALA A 117 -16.55 -3.39 8.66
N CYS A 118 -16.99 -2.42 9.45
CA CYS A 118 -16.13 -1.51 10.16
C CYS A 118 -16.67 -1.30 11.57
N ARG A 119 -15.87 -1.63 12.59
CA ARG A 119 -16.28 -1.49 13.99
C ARG A 119 -15.22 -0.77 14.80
N GLY A 120 -15.61 0.31 15.47
CA GLY A 120 -14.84 0.97 16.51
C GLY A 120 -15.18 0.42 17.90
N ALA A 121 -14.68 1.09 18.93
CA ALA A 121 -14.95 0.72 20.33
C ALA A 121 -16.45 0.81 20.69
N GLU A 122 -17.19 1.76 20.08
CA GLU A 122 -18.60 2.00 20.35
C GLU A 122 -19.56 1.20 19.46
N GLY A 123 -19.03 0.33 18.57
CA GLY A 123 -19.83 -0.49 17.67
C GLY A 123 -19.56 -0.21 16.19
N ALA A 124 -20.58 -0.38 15.36
CA ALA A 124 -20.48 -0.15 13.92
C ALA A 124 -20.11 1.32 13.62
N ARG A 125 -19.21 1.51 12.67
CA ARG A 125 -18.76 2.82 12.21
C ARG A 125 -19.03 2.95 10.72
N GLU A 126 -19.73 4.02 10.35
CA GLU A 126 -19.99 4.37 8.96
C GLU A 126 -18.82 5.14 8.34
N GLY A 127 -18.79 5.17 7.00
CA GLY A 127 -17.86 6.00 6.23
C GLY A 127 -16.38 5.58 6.35
N CYS A 128 -16.11 4.30 6.59
CA CYS A 128 -14.73 3.83 6.73
C CYS A 128 -13.99 3.69 5.39
N LEU A 129 -14.71 3.55 4.27
CA LEU A 129 -14.10 3.44 2.95
C LEU A 129 -13.39 4.76 2.58
N GLU A 130 -14.03 5.89 2.87
CA GLU A 130 -13.57 7.25 2.59
C GLU A 130 -12.32 7.66 3.41
N LEU A 131 -12.00 6.88 4.44
CA LEU A 131 -10.80 7.05 5.25
C LEU A 131 -9.58 6.32 4.67
N ILE A 132 -9.77 5.46 3.68
CA ILE A 132 -8.70 4.61 3.14
C ILE A 132 -8.04 5.31 1.96
N ASP A 133 -6.72 5.39 1.99
CA ASP A 133 -5.90 5.76 0.83
C ASP A 133 -5.16 4.50 0.35
N VAL A 134 -5.34 4.13 -0.91
CA VAL A 134 -4.70 2.95 -1.48
C VAL A 134 -3.36 3.27 -2.13
N SER A 135 -2.43 2.31 -2.04
CA SER A 135 -1.18 2.33 -2.79
C SER A 135 -0.69 0.92 -3.08
N SER A 136 0.33 0.79 -3.92
CA SER A 136 0.96 -0.51 -4.16
C SER A 136 2.47 -0.39 -4.23
N ARG A 137 3.13 -1.39 -3.66
CA ARG A 137 4.56 -1.68 -3.84
C ARG A 137 4.77 -2.96 -4.66
N ALA A 138 3.75 -3.81 -4.74
CA ALA A 138 3.75 -4.97 -5.63
C ALA A 138 3.67 -4.52 -7.10
N ALA A 139 3.99 -5.44 -8.02
CA ALA A 139 3.89 -5.17 -9.45
C ALA A 139 2.45 -4.87 -9.89
N ALA A 140 1.46 -5.55 -9.28
CA ALA A 140 0.05 -5.25 -9.50
C ALA A 140 -0.35 -3.97 -8.75
N PRO A 141 -1.04 -3.01 -9.37
CA PRO A 141 -1.60 -1.86 -8.67
C PRO A 141 -2.77 -2.27 -7.77
N LEU A 142 -2.93 -1.52 -6.67
CA LEU A 142 -4.14 -1.48 -5.86
C LEU A 142 -4.85 -0.15 -6.18
N ILE A 143 -6.12 -0.23 -6.53
CA ILE A 143 -6.98 0.91 -6.88
C ILE A 143 -8.25 0.90 -6.01
N ASP A 144 -8.95 2.01 -5.94
CA ASP A 144 -10.23 2.21 -5.23
C ASP A 144 -11.31 2.81 -6.16
#